data_AF-A0A2K0YDU2-F1
#
_entry.id   AF-A0A2K0YDU2-F1
#
_cell.length_a   1.000
_cell.length_b   1.000
_cell.length_c   1.000
_cell.angle_alpha   90.00
_cell.angle_beta   90.00
_cell.angle_gamma   90.00
#
_symmetry.space_group_name_H-M   'P 1'
#
loop_
_entity.id
_entity.type
_entity.pdbx_description
1 polymer ?
#
loop_
_entity_poly.entity_id
_entity_poly.type
_entity_poly.pdbx_seq_one_letter_code
_entity_poly.pdbx_strand_id
1 'polypeptide(L)'
;MVNQPSLLLWTSALLAAAAVCLLRFSWGRALRSAPLNAAAWGLLAFALAMGMAGAGAWGVAMVTLAALAMAFSCLALAAATAPPGKTGASNRRAHMLPEGQEPLRIGGRMVSFLLSVPGAMLVALILGLAARATAGALGAHEADGNVLMLFLMPLLWAVLAMLILLWPQRRRQVGLLAAPALLGLAMLWMVRP
;
A
#
# COMPACT_ATOMS: atom_id res chain seq x y z
N MET A 1 -5.96 0.68 -32.81
CA MET A 1 -5.18 -0.56 -32.98
C MET A 1 -5.07 -1.22 -31.61
N VAL A 2 -5.65 -2.40 -31.44
CA VAL A 2 -5.52 -3.17 -30.19
C VAL A 2 -4.09 -3.71 -30.15
N ASN A 3 -3.23 -3.15 -29.31
CA ASN A 3 -1.87 -3.67 -29.12
C ASN A 3 -1.98 -5.08 -28.54
N GLN A 4 -1.66 -6.08 -29.34
CA GLN A 4 -1.43 -7.45 -28.86
C GLN A 4 -0.37 -7.36 -27.74
N PRO A 5 -0.64 -7.88 -26.53
CA PRO A 5 0.34 -7.88 -25.46
C PRO A 5 1.60 -8.62 -25.93
N SER A 6 2.73 -7.92 -25.93
CA SER A 6 4.00 -8.46 -26.41
C SER A 6 4.41 -9.70 -25.61
N LEU A 7 5.08 -10.66 -26.23
CA LEU A 7 5.59 -11.86 -25.55
C LEU A 7 6.43 -11.51 -24.32
N LEU A 8 7.15 -10.38 -24.39
CA LEU A 8 7.95 -9.82 -23.30
C LEU A 8 7.09 -9.42 -22.09
N LEU A 9 5.90 -8.86 -22.33
CA LEU A 9 4.96 -8.52 -21.25
C LEU A 9 4.48 -9.78 -20.52
N TRP A 10 4.07 -10.82 -21.25
CA TRP A 10 3.61 -12.07 -20.65
C TRP A 10 4.71 -12.78 -19.87
N THR A 11 5.93 -12.85 -20.42
CA THR A 11 7.05 -13.46 -19.70
C THR A 11 7.41 -12.69 -18.44
N SER A 12 7.39 -11.35 -18.48
CA SER A 12 7.64 -10.53 -17.29
C SER A 12 6.57 -10.74 -16.21
N ALA A 13 5.29 -10.84 -16.57
CA ALA A 13 4.21 -11.12 -15.63
C ALA A 13 4.35 -12.51 -14.98
N LEU A 14 4.70 -13.53 -15.77
CA LEU A 14 4.96 -14.90 -15.26
C LEU A 14 6.17 -14.94 -14.33
N LEU A 15 7.25 -14.21 -14.66
CA LEU A 15 8.43 -14.10 -13.80
C LEU A 15 8.10 -13.44 -12.46
N ALA A 16 7.27 -12.40 -12.46
CA ALA A 16 6.84 -11.75 -11.22
C ALA A 16 5.99 -12.68 -10.35
N ALA A 17 5.07 -13.45 -10.94
CA ALA A 17 4.32 -14.47 -10.21
C ALA A 17 5.25 -15.56 -9.65
N ALA A 18 6.21 -16.04 -10.43
CA ALA A 18 7.21 -17.01 -9.97
C ALA A 18 8.08 -16.47 -8.82
N ALA A 19 8.47 -15.19 -8.87
CA ALA A 19 9.20 -14.52 -7.78
C ALA A 19 8.40 -14.51 -6.47
N VAL A 20 7.09 -14.25 -6.54
CA VAL A 20 6.19 -14.31 -5.37
C VAL A 20 6.10 -15.73 -4.82
N CYS A 21 5.98 -16.74 -5.67
CA CYS A 21 6.00 -18.15 -5.26
C CYS A 21 7.33 -18.51 -4.57
N LEU A 22 8.46 -18.05 -5.12
CA LEU A 22 9.79 -18.28 -4.53
C LEU A 22 9.94 -17.60 -3.17
N LEU A 23 9.41 -16.38 -3.01
CA LEU A 23 9.38 -15.67 -1.74
C LEU A 23 8.52 -16.40 -0.72
N ARG A 24 7.32 -16.86 -1.13
CA ARG A 24 6.42 -17.65 -0.27
C ARG A 24 7.08 -18.96 0.17
N PHE A 25 7.77 -19.64 -0.74
CA PHE A 25 8.54 -20.85 -0.45
C PHE A 25 9.67 -20.58 0.55
N SER A 26 10.47 -19.52 0.32
CA SER A 26 11.54 -19.11 1.22
C SER A 26 11.05 -18.86 2.65
N TRP A 27 9.90 -18.20 2.79
CA TRP A 27 9.29 -17.92 4.10
C TRP A 27 8.65 -19.14 4.77
N GLY A 28 8.38 -20.22 4.02
CA GLY A 28 7.89 -21.48 4.58
C GLY A 28 8.98 -22.35 5.21
N ARG A 29 10.26 -22.02 5.02
CA ARG A 29 11.37 -22.82 5.56
C ARG A 29 11.58 -22.52 7.05
N ALA A 30 12.05 -23.52 7.80
CA ALA A 30 12.31 -23.41 9.24
C ALA A 30 13.34 -22.33 9.59
N LEU A 31 14.31 -22.09 8.69
CA LEU A 31 15.29 -21.01 8.77
C LEU A 31 15.15 -20.12 7.54
N ARG A 32 15.05 -18.80 7.77
CA ARG A 32 14.93 -17.82 6.68
C ARG A 32 16.20 -17.84 5.84
N SER A 33 16.07 -18.24 4.57
CA SER A 33 17.20 -18.29 3.64
C SER A 33 17.43 -16.92 3.01
N ALA A 34 18.48 -16.22 3.46
CA ALA A 34 18.92 -14.96 2.87
C ALA A 34 19.13 -15.03 1.34
N PRO A 35 19.81 -16.06 0.77
CA PRO A 35 20.03 -16.11 -0.68
C PRO A 35 18.73 -16.33 -1.47
N LEU A 36 17.78 -17.12 -0.96
CA LEU A 36 16.48 -17.29 -1.64
C LEU A 36 15.64 -16.02 -1.59
N ASN A 37 15.66 -15.29 -0.48
CA ASN A 37 14.99 -13.99 -0.41
C ASN A 37 15.62 -13.00 -1.39
N ALA A 38 16.95 -12.92 -1.44
CA ALA A 38 17.65 -12.05 -2.39
C ALA A 38 17.34 -12.42 -3.84
N ALA A 39 17.33 -13.72 -4.18
CA ALA A 39 16.98 -14.20 -5.50
C ALA A 39 15.53 -13.86 -5.88
N ALA A 40 14.57 -14.03 -4.96
CA ALA A 40 13.17 -13.68 -5.19
C ALA A 40 12.98 -12.18 -5.43
N TRP A 41 13.60 -11.33 -4.60
CA TRP A 41 13.55 -9.88 -4.79
C TRP A 41 14.25 -9.44 -6.08
N GLY A 42 15.40 -10.04 -6.40
CA GLY A 42 16.12 -9.79 -7.65
C GLY A 42 15.30 -10.18 -8.87
N LEU A 43 14.63 -11.34 -8.84
CA LEU A 43 13.75 -11.81 -9.90
C LEU A 43 12.55 -10.88 -10.08
N LEU A 44 11.96 -10.39 -8.99
CA LEU A 44 10.85 -9.44 -9.04
C LEU A 44 11.28 -8.08 -9.64
N ALA A 45 12.44 -7.56 -9.23
CA ALA A 45 13.01 -6.34 -9.79
C ALA A 45 13.32 -6.49 -11.29
N PHE A 46 13.87 -7.65 -11.68
CA PHE A 46 14.14 -7.97 -13.07
C PHE A 46 12.85 -8.05 -13.91
N ALA A 47 11.81 -8.69 -13.38
CA ALA A 47 10.49 -8.74 -14.03
C ALA A 47 9.90 -7.35 -14.26
N LEU A 48 10.02 -6.44 -13.28
CA LEU A 48 9.58 -5.05 -13.41
C LEU A 48 10.38 -4.30 -14.49
N ALA A 49 11.70 -4.48 -14.53
CA ALA A 49 12.55 -3.88 -15.56
C ALA A 49 12.19 -4.39 -16.97
N MET A 50 11.88 -5.68 -17.11
CA MET A 50 11.38 -6.24 -18.36
C MET A 50 10.02 -5.65 -18.75
N GLY A 51 9.06 -5.59 -17.83
CA GLY A 51 7.74 -5.00 -18.09
C GLY A 51 7.85 -3.54 -18.54
N MET A 52 8.70 -2.77 -17.86
CA MET A 52 9.04 -1.39 -18.22
C MET A 52 9.59 -1.28 -19.63
N ALA A 53 10.55 -2.13 -20.00
CA ALA A 53 11.15 -2.15 -21.34
C ALA A 53 10.16 -2.59 -22.43
N GLY A 54 9.22 -3.48 -22.12
CA GLY A 54 8.29 -4.05 -23.09
C GLY A 54 7.08 -3.18 -23.42
N ALA A 55 6.55 -2.46 -22.42
CA ALA A 55 5.29 -1.72 -22.59
C ALA A 55 5.23 -0.42 -21.78
N GLY A 56 6.37 0.13 -21.34
CA GLY A 56 6.36 1.37 -20.60
C GLY A 56 5.76 1.22 -19.19
N ALA A 57 5.17 2.31 -18.69
CA ALA A 57 4.48 2.32 -17.41
C ALA A 57 3.30 1.32 -17.36
N TRP A 58 2.65 1.08 -18.50
CA TRP A 58 1.60 0.06 -18.62
C TRP A 58 2.13 -1.35 -18.31
N GLY A 59 3.34 -1.65 -18.79
CA GLY A 59 3.99 -2.92 -18.51
C GLY A 59 4.28 -3.12 -17.02
N VAL A 60 4.79 -2.08 -16.35
CA VAL A 60 5.00 -2.09 -14.90
C VAL A 60 3.70 -2.33 -14.14
N ALA A 61 2.59 -1.69 -14.55
CA ALA A 61 1.29 -1.89 -13.94
C ALA A 61 0.81 -3.35 -14.08
N MET A 62 0.90 -3.92 -15.28
CA MET A 62 0.52 -5.32 -15.55
C MET A 62 1.36 -6.33 -14.75
N VAL A 63 2.69 -6.15 -14.73
CA VAL A 63 3.61 -7.00 -13.95
C VAL A 63 3.30 -6.92 -12.45
N THR A 64 3.01 -5.72 -11.94
CA THR A 64 2.63 -5.50 -10.54
C THR A 64 1.30 -6.17 -10.21
N LEU A 65 0.31 -6.08 -11.10
CA LEU A 65 -0.98 -6.77 -10.94
C LEU A 65 -0.81 -8.28 -10.89
N ALA A 66 0.03 -8.86 -11.76
CA ALA A 66 0.33 -10.29 -11.74
C ALA A 66 0.98 -10.72 -10.42
N ALA A 67 1.95 -9.95 -9.92
CA ALA A 67 2.58 -10.21 -8.62
C ALA A 67 1.56 -10.15 -7.47
N LEU A 68 0.72 -9.11 -7.44
CA LEU A 68 -0.31 -8.94 -6.40
C LEU A 68 -1.36 -10.04 -6.45
N ALA A 69 -1.82 -10.42 -7.65
CA ALA A 69 -2.78 -11.52 -7.82
C ALA A 69 -2.20 -12.85 -7.32
N MET A 70 -0.93 -13.12 -7.59
CA MET A 70 -0.26 -14.31 -7.08
C MET A 70 -0.09 -14.27 -5.56
N ALA A 71 0.30 -13.13 -5.00
CA ALA A 71 0.45 -12.95 -3.56
C ALA A 71 -0.88 -13.15 -2.84
N PHE A 72 -1.96 -12.56 -3.36
CA PHE A 72 -3.31 -12.76 -2.88
C PHE A 72 -3.72 -14.24 -2.94
N SER A 73 -3.43 -14.93 -4.05
CA SER A 73 -3.73 -16.36 -4.19
C SER A 73 -3.00 -17.22 -3.15
N CYS A 74 -1.72 -16.94 -2.88
CA CYS A 74 -0.96 -17.60 -1.81
C CYS A 74 -1.56 -17.35 -0.43
N LEU A 75 -2.01 -16.12 -0.15
CA LEU A 75 -2.66 -15.76 1.11
C LEU A 75 -4.04 -16.41 1.25
N ALA A 76 -4.85 -16.42 0.19
CA ALA A 76 -6.16 -17.05 0.16
C ALA A 76 -6.06 -18.56 0.39
N LEU A 77 -5.11 -19.22 -0.28
CA LEU A 77 -4.82 -20.64 -0.06
C LEU A 77 -4.37 -20.90 1.38
N ALA A 78 -3.47 -20.08 1.91
CA ALA A 78 -3.02 -20.19 3.29
C ALA A 78 -4.18 -19.98 4.29
N ALA A 79 -5.06 -19.02 4.04
CA ALA A 79 -6.24 -18.79 4.87
C ALA A 79 -7.23 -19.97 4.83
N ALA A 80 -7.42 -20.59 3.66
CA ALA A 80 -8.31 -21.73 3.49
C ALA A 80 -7.76 -23.04 4.11
N THR A 81 -6.44 -23.17 4.20
CA THR A 81 -5.76 -24.40 4.66
C THR A 81 -5.19 -24.31 6.08
N ALA A 82 -5.18 -23.11 6.68
CA ALA A 82 -4.65 -22.92 8.01
C ALA A 82 -5.49 -23.70 9.04
N PRO A 83 -4.83 -24.39 10.00
CA PRO A 83 -5.54 -24.99 11.10
C PRO A 83 -6.24 -23.89 11.94
N PRO A 84 -7.37 -24.19 12.59
CA PRO A 84 -8.04 -23.24 13.47
C PRO A 84 -7.04 -22.65 14.49
N GLY A 85 -7.04 -21.32 14.62
CA GLY A 85 -6.14 -20.63 15.54
C GLY A 85 -6.33 -21.10 16.98
N LYS A 86 -5.24 -21.28 17.72
CA LYS A 86 -5.26 -21.69 19.14
C LYS A 86 -5.85 -20.59 20.04
N THR A 87 -5.86 -19.35 19.59
CA THR A 87 -6.56 -18.25 20.24
C THR A 87 -8.01 -18.26 19.79
N GLY A 88 -8.92 -18.51 20.74
CA GLY A 88 -10.34 -18.29 20.53
C GLY A 88 -10.59 -16.88 19.97
N ALA A 89 -11.54 -16.76 19.04
CA ALA A 89 -11.94 -15.46 18.51
C ALA A 89 -12.17 -14.49 19.69
N SER A 90 -11.66 -13.26 19.58
CA SER A 90 -11.79 -12.29 20.65
C SER A 90 -13.26 -12.17 21.03
N ASN A 91 -13.59 -12.49 22.28
CA ASN A 91 -14.94 -12.34 22.81
C ASN A 91 -15.29 -10.85 23.05
N ARG A 92 -14.44 -9.92 22.59
CA ARG A 92 -14.83 -8.52 22.37
C ARG A 92 -15.88 -8.54 21.27
N ARG A 93 -17.14 -8.68 21.67
CA ARG A 93 -18.28 -8.48 20.80
C ARG A 93 -18.11 -7.10 20.17
N ALA A 94 -17.83 -7.06 18.87
CA ALA A 94 -18.01 -5.86 18.09
C ALA A 94 -19.47 -5.41 18.33
N HIS A 95 -19.66 -4.17 18.80
CA HIS A 95 -20.95 -3.59 19.21
C HIS A 95 -21.49 -3.84 20.64
N MET A 96 -20.66 -4.06 21.67
CA MET A 96 -21.13 -3.72 23.03
C MET A 96 -20.83 -2.26 23.35
N LEU A 97 -21.91 -1.47 23.45
CA LEU A 97 -21.94 -0.22 24.22
C LEU A 97 -21.32 -0.48 25.60
N PRO A 98 -20.68 0.51 26.23
CA PRO A 98 -20.05 0.33 27.54
C PRO A 98 -21.03 -0.34 28.50
N GLU A 99 -20.60 -1.41 29.18
CA GLU A 99 -21.48 -2.09 30.15
C GLU A 99 -21.59 -1.22 31.42
N GLY A 100 -22.82 -0.86 31.81
CA GLY A 100 -23.09 -0.12 33.04
C GLY A 100 -22.69 1.37 33.00
N GLN A 101 -21.89 1.81 34.00
CA GLN A 101 -21.51 3.23 34.18
C GLN A 101 -20.17 3.61 33.51
N GLU A 102 -19.65 2.79 32.59
CA GLU A 102 -18.40 3.13 31.91
C GLU A 102 -18.54 4.45 31.12
N PRO A 103 -17.63 5.42 31.30
CA PRO A 103 -17.71 6.68 30.59
C PRO A 103 -17.62 6.45 29.08
N LEU A 104 -18.60 6.95 28.33
CA LEU A 104 -18.74 6.75 26.88
C LEU A 104 -17.53 7.24 26.07
N ARG A 105 -16.66 8.08 26.67
CA ARG A 105 -15.43 8.66 26.07
C ARG A 105 -15.67 9.18 24.64
N ILE A 106 -16.85 9.75 24.39
CA ILE A 106 -17.31 10.19 23.06
C ILE A 106 -16.32 11.17 22.45
N GLY A 107 -15.82 12.13 23.23
CA GLY A 107 -14.79 13.07 22.75
C GLY A 107 -13.52 12.38 22.27
N GLY A 108 -13.06 11.34 22.97
CA GLY A 108 -11.91 10.55 22.54
C GLY A 108 -12.17 9.77 21.25
N ARG A 109 -13.37 9.20 21.09
CA ARG A 109 -13.78 8.50 19.87
C ARG A 109 -13.92 9.47 18.68
N MET A 110 -14.51 10.64 18.92
CA MET A 110 -14.65 11.70 17.92
C MET A 110 -13.31 12.22 17.44
N VAL A 111 -12.34 12.43 18.35
CA VAL A 111 -10.97 12.80 17.99
C VAL A 111 -10.30 11.69 17.16
N SER A 112 -10.47 10.42 17.53
CA SER A 112 -9.92 9.32 16.72
C SER A 112 -10.52 9.30 15.31
N PHE A 113 -11.84 9.48 15.20
CA PHE A 113 -12.53 9.57 13.91
C PHE A 113 -12.02 10.75 13.08
N LEU A 114 -11.93 11.95 13.68
CA LEU A 114 -11.42 13.15 13.01
C LEU A 114 -9.97 12.99 12.53
N LEU A 115 -9.12 12.31 13.30
CA LEU A 115 -7.73 12.07 12.91
C LEU A 115 -7.64 11.02 11.79
N SER A 116 -8.33 9.89 11.93
CA SER A 116 -8.20 8.76 10.99
C SER A 116 -8.96 8.95 9.68
N VAL A 117 -10.07 9.70 9.70
CA VAL A 117 -10.92 9.90 8.51
C VAL A 117 -10.58 11.22 7.83
N PRO A 118 -11.10 12.40 8.24
CA PRO A 118 -10.83 13.64 7.52
C PRO A 118 -9.38 14.11 7.67
N GLY A 119 -8.73 13.90 8.81
CA GLY A 119 -7.33 14.28 9.03
C GLY A 119 -6.37 13.54 8.10
N ALA A 120 -6.42 12.21 8.10
CA ALA A 120 -5.63 11.38 7.18
C ALA A 120 -5.98 11.67 5.71
N MET A 121 -7.26 11.90 5.39
CA MET A 121 -7.69 12.22 4.03
C MET A 121 -7.06 13.52 3.54
N LEU A 122 -7.08 14.57 4.38
CA LEU A 122 -6.50 15.87 4.05
C LEU A 122 -4.99 15.76 3.81
N VAL A 123 -4.27 15.03 4.66
CA VAL A 123 -2.83 14.82 4.49
C VAL A 123 -2.52 13.99 3.24
N ALA A 124 -3.31 12.96 2.97
CA ALA A 124 -3.19 12.16 1.75
C ALA A 124 -3.45 13.00 0.48
N LEU A 125 -4.42 13.91 0.53
CA LEU A 125 -4.69 14.86 -0.55
C LEU A 125 -3.51 15.80 -0.79
N ILE A 126 -2.94 16.39 0.27
CA ILE A 126 -1.75 17.27 0.18
C ILE A 126 -0.58 16.52 -0.48
N LEU A 127 -0.30 15.30 -0.01
CA LEU A 127 0.77 14.48 -0.58
C LEU A 127 0.50 14.06 -2.02
N GLY A 128 -0.75 13.71 -2.36
CA GLY A 128 -1.14 13.38 -3.73
C GLY A 128 -0.97 14.56 -4.69
N LEU A 129 -1.36 15.77 -4.25
CA LEU A 129 -1.12 17.01 -4.98
C LEU A 129 0.37 17.31 -5.13
N ALA A 130 1.16 17.11 -4.07
CA ALA A 130 2.60 17.28 -4.09
C ALA A 130 3.25 16.34 -5.12
N ALA A 131 2.89 15.06 -5.11
CA ALA A 131 3.38 14.07 -6.06
C ALA A 131 3.03 14.44 -7.51
N ARG A 132 1.79 14.87 -7.77
CA ARG A 132 1.35 15.37 -9.08
C ARG A 132 2.18 16.57 -9.54
N ALA A 133 2.36 17.56 -8.66
CA ALA A 133 3.12 18.76 -8.98
C ALA A 133 4.58 18.40 -9.31
N THR A 134 5.21 17.55 -8.49
CA THR A 134 6.59 17.08 -8.75
C THR A 134 6.70 16.29 -10.05
N ALA A 135 5.71 15.46 -10.39
CA ALA A 135 5.70 14.74 -11.66
C ALA A 135 5.67 15.71 -12.85
N GLY A 136 4.83 16.75 -12.78
CA GLY A 136 4.79 17.81 -13.80
C GLY A 136 6.12 18.56 -13.92
N ALA A 137 6.76 18.91 -12.80
CA ALA A 137 8.08 19.55 -12.81
C ALA A 137 9.20 18.67 -13.40
N LEU A 138 9.05 17.35 -13.31
CA LEU A 138 9.95 16.37 -13.94
C LEU A 138 9.59 16.10 -15.42
N GLY A 139 8.64 16.83 -16.00
CA GLY A 139 8.25 16.71 -17.40
C GLY A 139 7.22 15.62 -17.70
N ALA A 140 6.55 15.06 -16.68
CA ALA A 140 5.46 14.11 -16.90
C ALA A 140 4.25 14.79 -17.55
N HIS A 141 3.54 14.05 -18.40
CA HIS A 141 2.31 14.54 -19.02
C HIS A 141 1.22 14.75 -17.95
N GLU A 142 0.35 15.74 -18.14
CA GLU A 142 -0.69 16.09 -17.15
C GLU A 142 -1.60 14.92 -16.80
N ALA A 143 -1.91 14.08 -17.80
CA ALA A 143 -2.69 12.85 -17.64
C ALA A 143 -2.04 11.87 -16.66
N ASP A 144 -0.73 11.63 -16.79
CA ASP A 144 0.01 10.73 -15.90
C ASP A 144 0.08 11.27 -14.48
N GLY A 145 0.27 12.59 -14.33
CA GLY A 145 0.24 13.27 -13.03
C GLY A 145 -1.13 13.16 -12.34
N ASN A 146 -2.22 13.29 -13.09
CA ASN A 146 -3.58 13.12 -12.58
C ASN A 146 -3.83 11.67 -12.14
N VAL A 147 -3.42 10.70 -12.96
CA VAL A 147 -3.52 9.28 -12.64
C VAL A 147 -2.73 8.94 -11.39
N LEU A 148 -1.50 9.45 -11.28
CA LEU A 148 -0.66 9.29 -10.09
C LEU A 148 -1.37 9.78 -8.83
N MET A 149 -1.91 11.00 -8.85
CA MET A 149 -2.66 11.55 -7.71
C MET A 149 -3.88 10.69 -7.35
N LEU A 150 -4.66 10.28 -8.35
CA LEU A 150 -5.90 9.54 -8.17
C LEU A 150 -5.67 8.17 -7.52
N PHE A 151 -4.55 7.50 -7.84
CA PHE A 151 -4.17 6.24 -7.20
C PHE A 151 -3.46 6.44 -5.86
N LEU A 152 -2.62 7.47 -5.74
CA LEU A 152 -1.80 7.68 -4.54
C LEU A 152 -2.63 8.17 -3.36
N MET A 153 -3.62 9.03 -3.59
CA MET A 153 -4.47 9.59 -2.53
C MET A 153 -5.19 8.51 -1.68
N PRO A 154 -6.00 7.60 -2.25
CA PRO A 154 -6.69 6.58 -1.45
C PRO A 154 -5.72 5.61 -0.76
N LEU A 155 -4.57 5.32 -1.39
CA LEU A 155 -3.53 4.46 -0.82
C LEU A 155 -2.89 5.11 0.42
N LEU A 156 -2.46 6.37 0.30
CA LEU A 156 -1.88 7.13 1.41
C LEU A 156 -2.89 7.29 2.55
N TRP A 157 -4.15 7.57 2.22
CA TRP A 157 -5.21 7.66 3.22
C TRP A 157 -5.37 6.35 3.99
N ALA A 158 -5.49 5.21 3.29
CA ALA A 158 -5.64 3.90 3.92
C ALA A 158 -4.46 3.56 4.85
N VAL A 159 -3.23 3.82 4.42
CA VAL A 159 -2.01 3.62 5.23
C VAL A 159 -2.03 4.52 6.46
N LEU A 160 -2.26 5.83 6.30
CA LEU A 160 -2.29 6.78 7.42
C LEU A 160 -3.40 6.44 8.42
N ALA A 161 -4.61 6.14 7.94
CA ALA A 161 -5.73 5.75 8.78
C ALA A 161 -5.39 4.49 9.59
N MET A 162 -4.81 3.47 8.97
CA MET A 162 -4.39 2.25 9.65
C MET A 162 -3.32 2.52 10.71
N LEU A 163 -2.29 3.31 10.39
CA LEU A 163 -1.24 3.67 11.36
C LEU A 163 -1.82 4.44 12.55
N ILE A 164 -2.72 5.39 12.31
CA ILE A 164 -3.40 6.15 13.38
C ILE A 164 -4.20 5.22 14.29
N LEU A 165 -4.91 4.24 13.72
CA LEU A 165 -5.68 3.26 14.47
C LEU A 165 -4.81 2.26 15.25
N LEU A 166 -3.62 1.94 14.76
CA LEU A 166 -2.66 1.06 15.44
C LEU A 166 -1.97 1.75 16.64
N TRP A 167 -1.76 3.07 16.61
CA TRP A 167 -1.05 3.77 17.68
C TRP A 167 -1.99 4.29 18.79
N PRO A 168 -1.73 3.94 20.06
CA PRO A 168 -2.55 4.41 21.18
C PRO A 168 -2.23 5.86 21.63
N GLN A 169 -1.06 6.40 21.27
CA GLN A 169 -0.58 7.70 21.75
C GLN A 169 -1.00 8.86 20.84
N ARG A 170 -1.76 9.82 21.37
CA ARG A 170 -2.25 11.00 20.63
C ARG A 170 -1.14 11.85 20.01
N ARG A 171 -0.05 12.09 20.74
CA ARG A 171 1.09 12.87 20.22
C ARG A 171 1.71 12.23 18.98
N ARG A 172 1.76 10.90 18.94
CA ARG A 172 2.26 10.16 17.77
C ARG A 172 1.30 10.24 16.59
N GLN A 173 -0.01 10.12 16.82
CA GLN A 173 -1.03 10.28 15.76
C GLN A 173 -0.93 11.66 15.10
N VAL A 174 -0.76 12.73 15.89
CA VAL A 174 -0.56 14.08 15.37
C VAL A 174 0.76 14.18 14.60
N GLY A 175 1.86 13.64 15.13
CA GLY A 175 3.14 13.61 14.41
C GLY A 175 3.09 12.87 13.08
N LEU A 176 2.35 11.75 13.04
CA LEU A 176 2.09 10.94 11.84
C LEU A 176 1.31 11.68 10.75
N LEU A 177 0.53 12.70 11.11
CA LEU A 177 -0.16 13.57 10.15
C LEU A 177 0.69 14.80 9.82
N ALA A 178 1.24 15.46 10.83
CA ALA A 178 1.95 16.72 10.69
C ALA A 178 3.23 16.59 9.86
N ALA A 179 4.05 15.55 10.09
CA ALA A 179 5.29 15.37 9.35
C ALA A 179 5.05 15.19 7.83
N PRO A 180 4.19 14.26 7.36
CA PRO A 180 3.88 14.15 5.94
C PRO A 180 3.16 15.38 5.38
N ALA A 181 2.27 16.03 6.15
CA ALA A 181 1.61 17.26 5.69
C ALA A 181 2.61 18.39 5.43
N LEU A 182 3.55 18.61 6.35
CA LEU A 182 4.60 19.62 6.20
C LEU A 182 5.52 19.30 5.04
N LEU A 183 5.89 18.03 4.87
CA LEU A 183 6.69 17.59 3.72
C LEU A 183 5.96 17.87 2.40
N GLY A 184 4.69 17.46 2.29
CA GLY A 184 3.89 17.69 1.09
C GLY A 184 3.69 19.18 0.78
N LEU A 185 3.43 20.00 1.81
CA LEU A 185 3.32 21.46 1.66
C LEU A 185 4.66 22.08 1.22
N ALA A 186 5.79 21.65 1.79
CA ALA A 186 7.11 22.12 1.40
C ALA A 186 7.42 21.77 -0.07
N MET A 187 7.11 20.54 -0.50
CA MET A 187 7.26 20.11 -1.89
C MET A 187 6.37 20.95 -2.83
N LEU A 188 5.10 21.16 -2.46
CA LEU A 188 4.20 22.02 -3.23
C LEU A 188 4.71 23.45 -3.34
N TRP A 189 5.37 23.97 -2.31
CA TRP A 189 5.93 25.32 -2.31
C TRP A 189 7.17 25.42 -3.22
N MET A 190 8.05 24.40 -3.21
CA MET A 190 9.24 24.35 -4.06
C MET A 190 8.92 24.20 -5.55
N VAL A 191 7.79 23.58 -5.88
CA VAL A 191 7.38 23.28 -7.26
C VAL A 191 6.46 24.35 -7.84
N ARG A 192 6.20 25.46 -7.12
CA ARG A 192 5.42 26.57 -7.68
C ARG A 192 6.20 27.22 -8.84
N PRO A 193 5.59 27.40 -10.01
CA PRO A 193 6.18 28.15 -11.13
C PRO A 193 6.33 29.64 -10.81
#